data_AF-A0A845QWC7-F1
#
_entry.id   AF-A0A845QWC7-F1
#
_cell.length_a   1.000
_cell.length_b   1.000
_cell.length_c   1.000
_cell.angle_alpha   90.00
_cell.angle_beta   90.00
_cell.angle_gamma   90.00
#
_symmetry.space_group_name_H-M   'P 1'
#
loop_
_entity.id
_entity.type
_entity.pdbx_description
1 polymer ?
#
loop_
_entity_poly.entity_id
_entity_poly.type
_entity_poly.pdbx_seq_one_letter_code
_entity_poly.pdbx_strand_id
1 'polypeptide(L)'
;MDKDIKEQDIEKKNKNEEKDIKDNKKDKKTSKYKRATLTAKQAADYIGISYWLILELVKRKRIPCIDLGGRKLFRKKSLDDWMTKEENKIMAIDTNDPSSVEKYLNAQENNRREVS
;
A
#
# COMPACT_ATOMS: atom_id res chain seq x y z
N MET A 1 -5.64 -40.71 17.75
CA MET A 1 -5.96 -40.03 16.48
C MET A 1 -5.95 -38.53 16.76
N ASP A 2 -5.49 -37.70 15.82
CA ASP A 2 -5.43 -36.22 15.87
C ASP A 2 -4.08 -35.57 16.29
N LYS A 3 -2.95 -36.08 15.81
CA LYS A 3 -1.66 -35.34 15.86
C LYS A 3 -1.13 -34.90 14.49
N ASP A 4 -1.65 -35.43 13.39
CA ASP A 4 -1.05 -35.25 12.05
C ASP A 4 -1.53 -34.01 11.27
N ILE A 5 -2.55 -33.30 11.78
CA ILE A 5 -3.12 -32.11 11.09
C ILE A 5 -2.31 -30.83 11.39
N LYS A 6 -1.68 -30.73 12.58
CA LYS A 6 -0.99 -29.49 12.99
C LYS A 6 0.41 -29.30 12.40
N GLU A 7 1.10 -30.39 12.03
CA GLU A 7 2.45 -30.31 11.43
C GLU A 7 2.42 -29.86 9.97
N GLN A 8 1.40 -30.27 9.21
CA GLN A 8 1.26 -29.89 7.80
C GLN A 8 0.99 -28.39 7.61
N ASP A 9 0.43 -27.71 8.61
CA ASP A 9 0.15 -26.26 8.55
C ASP A 9 1.36 -25.40 8.95
N ILE A 10 2.24 -25.92 9.81
CA ILE A 10 3.50 -25.26 10.19
C ILE A 10 4.49 -25.30 9.01
N GLU A 11 4.55 -26.42 8.28
CA GLU A 11 5.44 -26.56 7.13
C GLU A 11 5.00 -25.73 5.91
N LYS A 12 3.68 -25.49 5.76
CA LYS A 12 3.13 -24.59 4.73
C LYS A 12 3.40 -23.11 5.04
N LYS A 13 3.41 -22.71 6.31
CA LYS A 13 3.80 -21.35 6.74
C LYS A 13 5.27 -21.05 6.40
N ASN A 14 6.17 -21.98 6.73
CA ASN A 14 7.61 -21.81 6.51
C ASN A 14 7.99 -21.76 5.01
N LYS A 15 7.27 -22.47 4.14
CA LYS A 15 7.48 -22.42 2.68
C LYS A 15 7.06 -21.09 2.03
N ASN A 16 6.14 -20.35 2.64
CA ASN A 16 5.74 -19.03 2.16
C ASN A 16 6.74 -17.95 2.61
N GLU A 17 7.22 -18.02 3.87
CA GLU A 17 8.27 -17.12 4.37
C GLU A 17 9.61 -17.28 3.62
N GLU A 18 9.99 -18.51 3.24
CA GLU A 18 11.19 -18.75 2.42
C GLU A 18 11.08 -18.27 0.96
N LYS A 19 9.87 -18.22 0.39
CA LYS A 19 9.64 -17.68 -0.95
C LYS A 19 9.77 -16.15 -0.96
N ASP A 20 9.27 -15.48 0.07
CA ASP A 20 9.36 -14.03 0.20
C ASP A 20 10.80 -13.53 0.38
N ILE A 21 11.67 -14.34 0.99
CA ILE A 21 13.11 -14.07 1.10
C ILE A 21 13.83 -14.17 -0.26
N LYS A 22 13.38 -15.06 -1.15
CA LYS A 22 14.03 -15.29 -2.46
C LYS A 22 13.75 -14.17 -3.45
N ASP A 23 12.56 -13.57 -3.42
CA ASP A 23 12.22 -12.43 -4.28
C ASP A 23 12.95 -11.15 -3.86
N ASN A 24 13.18 -10.94 -2.55
CA ASN A 24 13.97 -9.82 -2.03
C ASN A 24 15.48 -9.92 -2.35
N LYS A 25 15.98 -11.11 -2.73
CA LYS A 25 17.39 -11.34 -3.04
C LYS A 25 17.77 -10.87 -4.44
N LYS A 26 16.81 -10.71 -5.36
CA LYS A 26 17.06 -10.33 -6.76
C LYS A 26 17.33 -8.84 -6.97
N ASP A 27 16.87 -7.99 -6.05
CA ASP A 27 17.06 -6.53 -6.11
C ASP A 27 18.36 -6.03 -5.45
N LYS A 28 19.12 -6.91 -4.78
CA LYS A 28 20.45 -6.63 -4.20
C LYS A 28 21.58 -6.55 -5.25
N LYS A 29 21.28 -6.10 -6.47
CA LYS A 29 22.30 -5.84 -7.50
C LYS A 29 22.88 -4.43 -7.30
N THR A 30 23.89 -4.37 -6.44
CA THR A 30 25.02 -3.41 -6.39
C THR A 30 24.95 -2.17 -7.29
N SER A 31 24.14 -1.16 -6.94
CA SER A 31 24.34 0.20 -7.45
C SER A 31 25.18 1.00 -6.46
N LYS A 32 26.29 1.59 -6.94
CA LYS A 32 27.19 2.49 -6.19
C LYS A 32 26.45 3.64 -5.46
N TYR A 33 25.24 3.96 -5.91
CA TYR A 33 24.40 5.00 -5.34
C TYR A 33 23.18 4.43 -4.63
N LYS A 34 22.85 5.03 -3.48
CA LYS A 34 21.62 4.74 -2.74
C LYS A 34 20.42 5.28 -3.51
N ARG A 35 19.41 4.44 -3.72
CA ARG A 35 18.16 4.85 -4.37
C ARG A 35 17.42 5.85 -3.48
N ALA A 36 16.92 6.93 -4.07
CA ALA A 36 16.10 7.94 -3.38
C ALA A 36 14.60 7.60 -3.37
N THR A 37 14.19 6.60 -4.15
CA THR A 37 12.79 6.22 -4.37
C THR A 37 12.54 4.74 -4.07
N LEU A 38 11.33 4.46 -3.59
CA LEU A 38 10.79 3.14 -3.33
C LEU A 38 10.07 2.62 -4.59
N THR A 39 10.14 1.30 -4.80
CA THR A 39 9.28 0.61 -5.78
C THR A 39 7.86 0.44 -5.21
N ALA A 40 6.88 0.10 -6.06
CA ALA A 40 5.53 -0.18 -5.60
C ALA A 40 5.45 -1.28 -4.52
N LYS A 41 6.27 -2.33 -4.60
CA LYS A 41 6.33 -3.37 -3.56
C LYS A 41 6.86 -2.81 -2.24
N GLN A 42 7.98 -2.08 -2.29
CA GLN A 42 8.55 -1.43 -1.11
C GLN A 42 7.62 -0.37 -0.50
N ALA A 43 6.85 0.36 -1.32
CA ALA A 43 5.85 1.31 -0.83
C ALA A 43 4.69 0.60 -0.12
N ALA A 44 4.26 -0.55 -0.63
CA ALA A 44 3.23 -1.38 0.01
C ALA A 44 3.70 -1.89 1.38
N ASP A 45 4.92 -2.41 1.43
CA ASP A 45 5.56 -2.87 2.67
C ASP A 45 5.76 -1.71 3.67
N TYR A 46 6.12 -0.52 3.17
CA TYR A 46 6.32 0.67 4.00
C TYR A 46 5.03 1.18 4.64
N ILE A 47 3.92 1.21 3.90
CA ILE A 47 2.61 1.65 4.40
C ILE A 47 1.90 0.53 5.20
N GLY A 48 2.19 -0.73 4.90
CA GLY A 48 1.52 -1.88 5.50
C GLY A 48 0.22 -2.28 4.77
N ILE A 49 0.16 -2.11 3.45
CA ILE A 49 -0.97 -2.54 2.62
C ILE A 49 -0.52 -3.47 1.50
N SER A 50 -1.49 -4.13 0.84
CA SER A 50 -1.16 -5.03 -0.27
C SER A 50 -0.59 -4.26 -1.47
N TYR A 51 0.34 -4.90 -2.19
CA TYR A 51 0.90 -4.38 -3.43
C TYR A 51 -0.17 -3.99 -4.46
N TRP A 52 -1.20 -4.83 -4.59
CA TRP A 52 -2.31 -4.58 -5.49
C TRP A 52 -3.07 -3.30 -5.12
N LEU A 53 -3.29 -3.05 -3.82
CA LEU A 53 -3.96 -1.83 -3.37
C LEU A 53 -3.14 -0.57 -3.67
N ILE A 54 -1.80 -0.62 -3.52
CA ILE A 54 -0.93 0.49 -3.96
C ILE A 54 -1.12 0.80 -5.44
N LEU A 55 -1.10 -0.23 -6.30
CA LEU A 55 -1.29 -0.02 -7.74
C LEU A 55 -2.67 0.53 -8.07
N GLU A 56 -3.71 0.04 -7.38
CA GLU A 56 -5.07 0.50 -7.55
C GLU A 56 -5.22 1.98 -7.13
N LEU A 57 -4.63 2.36 -6.00
CA LEU A 57 -4.60 3.75 -5.55
C LEU A 57 -3.83 4.67 -6.51
N VAL A 58 -2.78 4.18 -7.16
CA VAL A 58 -2.03 4.90 -8.20
C VAL A 58 -2.87 5.07 -9.47
N LYS A 59 -3.58 4.02 -9.91
CA LYS A 59 -4.49 4.10 -11.06
C LYS A 59 -5.58 5.14 -10.83
N ARG A 60 -6.13 5.17 -9.61
CA ARG A 60 -7.11 6.17 -9.16
C ARG A 60 -6.50 7.54 -8.84
N LYS A 61 -5.19 7.73 -9.07
CA LYS A 61 -4.45 8.98 -8.80
C LYS A 61 -4.60 9.49 -7.35
N ARG A 62 -4.84 8.59 -6.38
CA ARG A 62 -4.94 8.93 -4.94
C ARG A 62 -3.57 9.06 -4.28
N ILE A 63 -2.64 8.16 -4.62
CA ILE A 63 -1.26 8.19 -4.10
C ILE A 63 -0.35 8.86 -5.13
N PRO A 64 0.49 9.84 -4.71
CA PRO A 64 1.45 10.46 -5.60
C PRO A 64 2.53 9.47 -6.04
N CYS A 65 2.74 9.34 -7.35
CA CYS A 65 3.70 8.42 -7.94
C CYS A 65 4.34 9.04 -9.19
N ILE A 66 5.61 8.74 -9.41
CA ILE A 66 6.31 9.06 -10.65
C ILE A 66 6.27 7.80 -11.54
N ASP A 67 5.75 7.95 -12.76
CA ASP A 67 5.76 6.91 -13.77
C ASP A 67 6.97 7.07 -14.69
N LEU A 68 7.88 6.10 -14.69
CA LEU A 68 9.07 6.10 -15.54
C LEU A 68 9.20 4.74 -16.24
N GLY A 69 8.80 4.67 -17.51
CA GLY A 69 9.00 3.50 -18.36
C GLY A 69 8.35 2.22 -17.79
N GLY A 70 7.12 2.34 -17.27
CA GLY A 70 6.38 1.21 -16.68
C GLY A 70 6.75 0.92 -15.22
N ARG A 71 7.66 1.69 -14.62
CA ARG A 71 7.98 1.62 -13.20
C ARG A 71 7.26 2.72 -12.44
N LYS A 72 6.57 2.32 -11.39
CA LYS A 72 5.95 3.21 -10.41
C LYS A 72 6.94 3.45 -9.27
N LEU A 73 7.44 4.69 -9.17
CA LEU A 73 8.40 5.12 -8.15
C LEU A 73 7.75 6.07 -7.16
N PHE A 74 8.06 5.85 -5.89
CA PHE A 74 7.50 6.61 -4.77
C PHE A 74 8.62 7.24 -3.98
N ARG A 75 8.44 8.50 -3.58
CA ARG A 75 9.33 9.13 -2.60
C ARG A 75 8.74 8.91 -1.22
N LYS A 76 9.57 8.53 -0.25
CA LYS A 76 9.13 8.32 1.14
C LYS A 76 8.36 9.52 1.69
N LYS A 77 8.95 10.72 1.57
CA LYS A 77 8.31 11.98 1.96
C LYS A 77 6.92 12.18 1.34
N SER A 78 6.76 11.85 0.05
CA SER A 78 5.46 12.00 -0.62
C SER A 78 4.41 11.02 -0.12
N LEU A 79 4.81 9.83 0.32
CA LEU A 79 3.91 8.89 0.99
C LEU A 79 3.52 9.38 2.38
N ASP A 80 4.49 9.89 3.15
CA ASP A 80 4.26 10.45 4.48
C ASP A 80 3.29 11.65 4.41
N ASP A 81 3.56 12.61 3.53
CA ASP A 81 2.70 13.78 3.31
C ASP A 81 1.28 13.36 2.89
N TRP A 82 1.14 12.29 2.10
CA TRP A 82 -0.15 11.73 1.73
C TRP A 82 -0.89 11.12 2.92
N MET A 83 -0.22 10.33 3.77
CA MET A 83 -0.83 9.76 4.99
C MET A 83 -1.33 10.86 5.92
N THR A 84 -0.51 11.88 6.20
CA THR A 84 -0.92 13.03 7.01
C THR A 84 -2.13 13.74 6.42
N LYS A 85 -2.22 13.85 5.09
CA LYS A 85 -3.39 14.42 4.42
C LYS A 85 -4.65 13.58 4.61
N GLU A 86 -4.55 12.26 4.54
CA GLU A 86 -5.70 11.38 4.79
C GLU A 86 -6.14 11.41 6.26
N GLU A 87 -5.20 11.45 7.21
CA GLU A 87 -5.48 11.61 8.64
C GLU A 87 -6.21 12.92 8.93
N ASN A 88 -5.71 14.04 8.39
CA ASN A 88 -6.33 15.35 8.58
C ASN A 88 -7.75 15.43 8.01
N LYS A 89 -8.03 14.73 6.90
CA LYS A 89 -9.40 14.65 6.36
C LYS A 89 -10.35 13.98 7.36
N ILE A 90 -9.88 12.98 8.09
CA ILE A 90 -10.67 12.24 9.09
C ILE A 90 -10.79 13.06 10.38
N MET A 91 -9.73 13.74 10.82
CA MET A 91 -9.78 14.58 12.04
C MET A 91 -10.67 15.82 11.88
N ALA A 92 -10.80 16.34 10.65
CA ALA A 92 -11.67 17.49 10.38
C ALA A 92 -13.18 17.16 10.41
N ILE A 93 -13.55 15.89 10.55
CA ILE A 93 -14.95 15.46 10.66
C ILE A 93 -15.42 15.68 12.10
N ASP A 94 -16.32 16.64 12.32
CA ASP A 94 -17.09 16.66 13.57
C ASP A 94 -18.13 15.53 13.51
N THR A 95 -17.89 14.46 14.27
CA THR A 95 -18.79 13.30 14.33
C THR A 95 -20.14 13.60 14.97
N ASN A 96 -20.30 14.77 15.61
CA ASN A 96 -21.58 15.20 16.19
C ASN A 96 -22.47 15.97 15.20
N ASP A 97 -21.95 16.32 14.01
CA ASP A 97 -22.72 16.95 12.94
C ASP A 97 -22.95 15.97 11.76
N PRO A 98 -24.19 15.45 11.59
CA PRO A 98 -24.53 14.55 10.48
C PRO A 98 -24.27 15.13 9.09
N SER A 99 -24.37 16.46 8.91
CA SER A 99 -24.13 17.12 7.63
C SER A 99 -22.67 17.05 7.21
N SER A 100 -21.76 17.13 8.17
CA SER A 100 -20.33 16.97 7.94
C SER A 100 -20.04 15.53 7.50
N VAL A 101 -20.52 14.51 8.24
CA VAL A 101 -20.33 13.09 7.90
C VAL A 101 -20.82 12.75 6.48
N GLU A 102 -22.00 13.25 6.11
CA GLU A 102 -22.59 13.00 4.79
C GLU A 102 -21.79 13.64 3.66
N LYS A 103 -21.19 14.83 3.87
CA LYS A 103 -20.25 15.44 2.91
C LYS A 103 -19.01 14.58 2.70
N TYR A 104 -18.45 13.98 3.76
CA TYR A 104 -17.31 13.07 3.63
C TYR A 104 -17.68 11.80 2.87
N LEU A 105 -18.82 11.18 3.18
CA LEU A 105 -19.29 9.98 2.48
C LEU A 105 -19.54 10.27 0.99
N ASN A 106 -20.22 11.37 0.66
CA ASN A 106 -20.46 11.76 -0.73
C ASN A 106 -19.16 12.07 -1.49
N ALA A 107 -18.16 12.68 -0.84
CA ALA A 107 -16.84 12.86 -1.41
C ALA A 107 -16.11 11.52 -1.67
N GLN A 108 -16.28 10.51 -0.80
CA GLN A 108 -15.73 9.17 -1.04
C GLN A 108 -16.52 8.40 -2.12
N GLU A 109 -17.83 8.59 -2.22
CA GLU A 109 -18.67 7.92 -3.22
C GLU A 109 -18.51 8.48 -4.63
N ASN A 110 -18.36 9.80 -4.78
CA ASN A 110 -18.07 10.39 -6.09
C ASN A 110 -16.72 9.90 -6.62
N ASN A 111 -15.74 9.69 -5.74
CA ASN A 111 -14.48 9.01 -6.07
C ASN A 111 -14.65 7.53 -6.45
N ARG A 112 -15.81 6.91 -6.20
CA ARG A 112 -16.14 5.52 -6.57
C ARG A 112 -16.89 5.43 -7.92
N ARG A 113 -17.49 6.54 -8.39
CA ARG A 113 -18.35 6.61 -9.60
C ARG A 113 -17.60 7.06 -10.87
N GLU A 114 -16.49 7.79 -10.77
CA GLU A 114 -15.69 8.24 -11.94
C GLU A 114 -14.84 7.14 -12.63
N VAL A 115 -15.19 5.86 -12.45
CA VAL A 115 -14.50 4.69 -13.04
C VAL A 115 -15.40 3.87 -13.98
N SER A 116 -16.54 4.42 -14.40
CA SER A 116 -17.37 3.88 -15.51
C SER A 116 -17.09 4.60 -16.82
#